data_AF-A0A2V6XCJ5-F1
#
_entry.id   AF-A0A2V6XCJ5-F1
#
_cell.length_a   1.000
_cell.length_b   1.000
_cell.length_c   1.000
_cell.angle_alpha   90.00
_cell.angle_beta   90.00
_cell.angle_gamma   90.00
#
_symmetry.space_group_name_H-M   'P 1'
#
loop_
_entity.id
_entity.type
_entity.pdbx_description
1 polymer ?
#
loop_
_entity_poly.entity_id
_entity_poly.type
_entity_poly.pdbx_seq_one_letter_code
_entity_poly.pdbx_strand_id
1 'polypeptide(L)'
;MTRSFLTRLGRGDDWRPAAPDDDATYDDEIELDLSALTPLVALPGSPDRVVPVEEVAGTQVEQVMVGSCTNGSWYDMASVTDVIRGRRVHPSVSFVLFPGSHKILETMAREGLLTDLLAAGATVSESTCGSCAGIGHVPAAGVK
;
A
#
# COMPACT_ATOMS: atom_id res chain seq x y z
N MET A 1 16.91 -8.10 -5.89
CA MET A 1 16.17 -7.13 -5.03
C MET A 1 16.48 -7.32 -3.53
N THR A 2 16.31 -8.51 -2.97
CA THR A 2 16.49 -8.81 -1.53
C THR A 2 17.85 -8.40 -0.95
N ARG A 3 18.96 -8.71 -1.63
CA ARG A 3 20.31 -8.27 -1.20
C ARG A 3 20.44 -6.75 -1.09
N SER A 4 19.89 -6.01 -2.04
CA SER A 4 19.91 -4.53 -2.04
C SER A 4 19.12 -3.97 -0.86
N PHE A 5 17.93 -4.53 -0.60
CA PHE A 5 17.13 -4.17 0.58
C PHE A 5 17.90 -4.39 1.89
N LEU A 6 18.50 -5.57 2.10
CA LEU A 6 19.28 -5.86 3.30
C LEU A 6 20.51 -4.96 3.42
N THR A 7 21.20 -4.68 2.31
CA THR A 7 22.37 -3.78 2.29
C THR A 7 21.99 -2.37 2.75
N ARG A 8 20.85 -1.83 2.28
CA ARG A 8 20.34 -0.51 2.72
C ARG A 8 19.98 -0.47 4.20
N LEU A 9 19.76 -1.62 4.82
CA LEU A 9 19.52 -1.76 6.26
C LEU A 9 20.80 -2.05 7.07
N GLY A 10 21.98 -2.06 6.44
CA GLY A 10 23.24 -2.41 7.09
C GLY A 10 23.39 -3.92 7.37
N ARG A 11 22.61 -4.76 6.68
CA ARG A 11 22.54 -6.22 6.88
C ARG A 11 22.97 -6.99 5.63
N GLY A 12 23.84 -6.39 4.81
CA GLY A 12 24.30 -7.00 3.56
C GLY A 12 24.96 -8.38 3.78
N ASP A 13 25.66 -8.53 4.89
CA ASP A 13 26.39 -9.75 5.25
C ASP A 13 25.48 -10.89 5.74
N ASP A 14 24.24 -10.58 6.14
CA ASP A 14 23.22 -11.59 6.48
C ASP A 14 22.61 -12.25 5.23
N TRP A 15 22.78 -11.64 4.06
CA TRP A 15 22.17 -12.15 2.84
C TRP A 15 22.83 -13.45 2.38
N ARG A 16 22.01 -14.44 2.08
CA ARG A 16 22.42 -15.68 1.42
C ARG A 16 21.46 -15.96 0.27
N PRO A 17 21.95 -16.43 -0.90
CA PRO A 17 21.07 -16.85 -1.96
C PRO A 17 20.26 -18.06 -1.49
N ALA A 18 18.97 -18.05 -1.81
CA ALA A 18 18.06 -19.16 -1.64
C ALA A 18 17.21 -19.22 -2.91
N ALA A 19 17.31 -20.32 -3.63
CA ALA A 19 16.59 -20.62 -4.86
C ALA A 19 16.02 -22.04 -4.74
N PRO A 20 14.94 -22.36 -5.46
CA PRO A 20 14.49 -23.74 -5.57
C PRO A 20 15.60 -24.61 -6.21
N ASP A 21 15.58 -25.90 -5.92
CA ASP A 21 16.44 -26.88 -6.59
C ASP A 21 16.06 -26.97 -8.08
N ASP A 22 17.02 -27.28 -8.95
CA ASP A 22 16.80 -27.35 -10.40
C ASP A 22 15.79 -28.45 -10.82
N ASP A 23 15.57 -29.44 -9.96
CA ASP A 23 14.64 -30.57 -10.15
C ASP A 23 13.39 -30.49 -9.26
N ALA A 24 13.13 -29.33 -8.65
CA ALA A 24 11.93 -29.12 -7.85
C ALA A 24 10.65 -29.29 -8.70
N THR A 25 9.67 -30.01 -8.15
CA THR A 25 8.35 -30.19 -8.75
C THR A 25 7.28 -29.48 -7.93
N TYR A 26 6.21 -29.02 -8.59
CA TYR A 26 5.08 -28.33 -7.95
C TYR A 26 3.79 -29.14 -8.14
N ASP A 27 2.92 -29.16 -7.13
CA ASP A 27 1.61 -29.81 -7.24
C ASP A 27 0.69 -29.09 -8.23
N ASP A 28 0.83 -27.77 -8.35
CA ASP A 28 0.11 -26.90 -9.28
C ASP A 28 1.03 -25.77 -9.76
N GLU A 29 0.82 -25.33 -11.00
CA GLU A 29 1.57 -24.22 -11.62
C GLU A 29 0.61 -23.16 -12.18
N ILE A 30 0.92 -21.88 -11.92
CA ILE A 30 0.15 -20.74 -12.43
C ILE A 30 1.13 -19.82 -13.17
N GLU A 31 0.91 -19.66 -14.48
CA GLU A 31 1.68 -18.72 -15.31
C GLU A 31 0.94 -17.38 -15.42
N LEU A 32 1.64 -16.28 -15.12
CA LEU A 32 1.08 -14.93 -15.14
C LEU A 32 1.92 -14.02 -16.05
N ASP A 33 1.31 -13.50 -17.11
CA ASP A 33 1.90 -12.44 -17.91
C ASP A 33 1.67 -11.07 -17.24
N LEU A 34 2.72 -10.54 -16.62
CA LEU A 34 2.67 -9.24 -15.94
C LEU A 34 2.41 -8.07 -16.90
N SER A 35 2.66 -8.23 -18.20
CA SER A 35 2.41 -7.18 -19.20
C SER A 35 0.93 -7.06 -19.58
N ALA A 36 0.14 -8.11 -19.33
CA ALA A 36 -1.30 -8.13 -19.54
C ALA A 36 -2.10 -7.60 -18.33
N LEU A 37 -1.45 -7.39 -17.18
CA LEU A 37 -2.11 -6.92 -15.96
C LEU A 37 -2.51 -5.44 -16.07
N THR A 38 -3.74 -5.16 -15.66
CA THR A 38 -4.26 -3.80 -15.44
C THR A 38 -4.57 -3.59 -13.95
N PRO A 39 -4.82 -2.35 -13.50
CA PRO A 39 -5.23 -2.12 -12.11
C PRO A 39 -6.52 -2.88 -11.77
N LEU A 40 -6.45 -3.68 -10.70
CA LEU A 40 -7.56 -4.50 -10.19
C LEU A 40 -8.01 -4.02 -8.80
N VAL A 41 -9.25 -4.31 -8.45
CA VAL A 41 -9.82 -4.05 -7.12
C VAL A 41 -10.70 -5.21 -6.67
N ALA A 42 -10.55 -5.61 -5.39
CA ALA A 42 -11.45 -6.56 -4.75
C ALA A 42 -12.70 -5.85 -4.24
N LEU A 43 -13.88 -6.35 -4.60
CA LEU A 43 -15.16 -5.81 -4.20
C LEU A 43 -15.60 -6.31 -2.81
N PRO A 44 -16.48 -5.59 -2.10
CA PRO A 44 -16.86 -5.94 -0.72
C PRO A 44 -17.37 -7.38 -0.51
N GLY A 45 -17.09 -7.98 0.64
CA GLY A 45 -17.60 -9.30 1.03
C GLY A 45 -16.71 -10.49 0.68
N SER A 46 -15.76 -10.35 -0.25
CA SER A 46 -14.70 -11.36 -0.46
C SER A 46 -13.47 -10.76 -1.13
N PRO A 47 -12.23 -11.07 -0.67
CA PRO A 47 -11.00 -10.65 -1.35
C PRO A 47 -10.86 -11.27 -2.76
N ASP A 48 -11.49 -12.41 -3.03
CA ASP A 48 -11.42 -13.10 -4.32
C ASP A 48 -12.37 -12.50 -5.37
N ARG A 49 -13.25 -11.58 -4.95
CA ARG A 49 -14.21 -10.93 -5.86
C ARG A 49 -13.56 -9.75 -6.57
N VAL A 50 -12.61 -10.04 -7.45
CA VAL A 50 -11.74 -9.07 -8.12
C VAL A 50 -12.29 -8.67 -9.48
N VAL A 51 -12.29 -7.36 -9.78
CA VAL A 51 -12.64 -6.79 -11.09
C VAL A 51 -11.60 -5.72 -11.51
N PRO A 52 -11.45 -5.42 -12.80
CA PRO A 52 -10.75 -4.23 -13.27
C PRO A 52 -11.29 -2.95 -12.64
N VAL A 53 -10.40 -2.05 -12.23
CA VAL A 53 -10.78 -0.76 -11.61
C VAL A 53 -11.70 0.06 -12.52
N GLU A 54 -11.51 -0.05 -13.84
CA GLU A 54 -12.33 0.64 -14.84
C GLU A 54 -13.82 0.26 -14.78
N GLU A 55 -14.16 -0.97 -14.39
CA GLU A 55 -15.56 -1.43 -14.31
C GLU A 55 -16.34 -0.76 -13.17
N VAL A 56 -15.64 -0.28 -12.15
CA VAL A 56 -16.24 0.40 -10.99
C VAL A 56 -15.91 1.88 -10.93
N ALA A 57 -15.31 2.42 -11.99
CA ALA A 57 -15.01 3.83 -12.10
C ALA A 57 -16.26 4.69 -11.93
N GLY A 58 -16.14 5.79 -11.18
CA GLY A 58 -17.27 6.66 -10.84
C GLY A 58 -18.06 6.24 -9.60
N THR A 59 -17.75 5.09 -8.99
CA THR A 59 -18.25 4.74 -7.66
C THR A 59 -17.79 5.80 -6.65
N GLN A 60 -18.74 6.39 -5.93
CA GLN A 60 -18.41 7.33 -4.85
C GLN A 60 -17.74 6.59 -3.69
N VAL A 61 -16.66 7.18 -3.20
CA VAL A 61 -15.94 6.74 -2.00
C VAL A 61 -16.00 7.83 -0.96
N GLU A 62 -16.17 7.46 0.29
CA GLU A 62 -16.23 8.37 1.43
C GLU A 62 -14.96 8.27 2.28
N GLN A 63 -14.26 7.15 2.18
CA GLN A 63 -13.00 6.93 2.87
C GLN A 63 -11.97 6.24 1.96
N VAL A 64 -10.73 6.69 2.05
CA VAL A 64 -9.58 6.04 1.42
C VAL A 64 -8.53 5.80 2.50
N MET A 65 -8.04 4.57 2.56
CA MET A 65 -7.02 4.14 3.51
C MET A 65 -5.88 3.50 2.75
N VAL A 66 -4.65 3.92 3.04
CA VAL A 66 -3.44 3.34 2.43
C VAL A 66 -2.45 2.96 3.51
N GLY A 67 -1.82 1.79 3.41
CA GLY A 67 -0.77 1.39 4.34
C GLY A 67 -1.03 0.08 5.07
N SER A 68 -0.76 0.06 6.38
CA SER A 68 -0.73 -1.16 7.20
C SER A 68 0.39 -2.11 6.75
N CYS A 69 0.26 -3.42 7.03
CA CYS A 69 1.30 -4.41 6.74
C CYS A 69 1.47 -4.71 5.24
N THR A 70 0.40 -4.61 4.45
CA THR A 70 0.41 -5.07 3.04
C THR A 70 1.05 -4.04 2.10
N ASN A 71 0.74 -2.76 2.28
CA ASN A 71 1.18 -1.67 1.39
C ASN A 71 1.64 -0.44 2.18
N GLY A 72 2.33 -0.68 3.29
CA GLY A 72 2.91 0.35 4.16
C GLY A 72 4.39 0.66 3.89
N SER A 73 4.98 0.15 2.80
CA SER A 73 6.41 0.35 2.51
C SER A 73 6.71 1.80 2.12
N TRP A 74 8.00 2.18 2.09
CA TRP A 74 8.39 3.50 1.58
C TRP A 74 7.95 3.71 0.12
N TYR A 75 8.06 2.69 -0.73
CA TYR A 75 7.64 2.80 -2.13
C TYR A 75 6.13 3.05 -2.27
N ASP A 76 5.31 2.44 -1.40
CA ASP A 76 3.87 2.67 -1.41
C ASP A 76 3.56 4.12 -1.04
N MET A 77 4.15 4.60 0.05
CA MET A 77 3.97 5.98 0.52
C MET A 77 4.45 7.02 -0.50
N ALA A 78 5.60 6.76 -1.14
CA ALA A 78 6.14 7.61 -2.19
C ALA A 78 5.21 7.65 -3.42
N SER A 79 4.73 6.48 -3.87
CA SER A 79 3.81 6.39 -5.01
C SER A 79 2.52 7.18 -4.78
N VAL A 80 1.93 7.03 -3.59
CA VAL A 80 0.73 7.79 -3.19
C VAL A 80 1.01 9.29 -3.15
N THR A 81 2.16 9.67 -2.59
CA THR A 81 2.58 11.08 -2.50
C THR A 81 2.73 11.69 -3.89
N ASP A 82 3.34 10.97 -4.83
CA ASP A 82 3.51 11.43 -6.21
C ASP A 82 2.17 11.63 -6.94
N VAL A 83 1.19 10.76 -6.70
CA VAL A 83 -0.16 10.89 -7.27
C VAL A 83 -0.90 12.11 -6.73
N ILE A 84 -0.76 12.41 -5.44
CA ILE A 84 -1.51 13.48 -4.76
C ILE A 84 -0.77 14.84 -4.79
N ARG A 85 0.53 14.88 -5.12
CA ARG A 85 1.35 16.09 -5.08
C ARG A 85 0.72 17.23 -5.88
N GLY A 86 0.59 18.39 -5.24
CA GLY A 86 -0.02 19.58 -5.83
C GLY A 86 -1.54 19.51 -6.02
N ARG A 87 -2.19 18.43 -5.56
CA ARG A 87 -3.65 18.25 -5.58
C ARG A 87 -4.21 18.36 -4.16
N ARG A 88 -5.53 18.38 -4.05
CA ARG A 88 -6.23 18.30 -2.77
C ARG A 88 -7.22 17.15 -2.79
N VAL A 89 -7.31 16.46 -1.66
CA VAL A 89 -8.34 15.46 -1.40
C VAL A 89 -9.70 16.15 -1.45
N HIS A 90 -10.68 15.47 -2.04
CA HIS A 90 -12.04 16.00 -2.09
C HIS A 90 -12.59 16.18 -0.67
N PRO A 91 -13.27 17.31 -0.34
CA PRO A 91 -13.68 17.60 1.05
C PRO A 91 -14.60 16.57 1.71
N SER A 92 -15.30 15.75 0.92
CA SER A 92 -16.16 14.68 1.42
C SER A 92 -15.43 13.35 1.64
N VAL A 93 -14.13 13.28 1.35
CA VAL A 93 -13.33 12.04 1.43
C VAL A 93 -12.40 12.12 2.63
N SER A 94 -12.53 11.17 3.55
CA SER A 94 -11.54 10.96 4.61
C SER A 94 -10.36 10.17 4.04
N PHE A 95 -9.21 10.81 3.91
CA PHE A 95 -7.99 10.16 3.41
C PHE A 95 -6.95 9.99 4.51
N VAL A 96 -6.62 8.74 4.83
CA VAL A 96 -5.67 8.39 5.89
C VAL A 96 -4.60 7.42 5.41
N LEU A 97 -3.35 7.68 5.81
CA LEU A 97 -2.20 6.82 5.53
C LEU A 97 -1.65 6.23 6.82
N PHE A 98 -1.27 4.95 6.76
CA PHE A 98 -0.69 4.18 7.86
C PHE A 98 0.70 3.65 7.45
N PRO A 99 1.79 4.38 7.70
CA PRO A 99 3.13 3.90 7.36
C PRO A 99 3.44 2.59 8.07
N GLY A 100 4.01 1.61 7.37
CA GLY A 100 4.17 0.24 7.87
C GLY A 100 5.15 0.07 9.04
N SER A 101 5.95 1.10 9.35
CA SER A 101 6.82 1.14 10.54
C SER A 101 7.24 2.56 10.88
N HIS A 102 7.66 2.76 12.13
CA HIS A 102 8.25 4.03 12.57
C HIS A 102 9.43 4.47 11.69
N LYS A 103 10.25 3.53 11.23
CA LYS A 103 11.38 3.83 10.33
C LYS A 103 10.90 4.41 9.01
N ILE A 104 9.80 3.90 8.46
CA ILE A 104 9.23 4.43 7.21
C ILE A 104 8.65 5.82 7.44
N LEU A 105 7.89 6.02 8.53
CA LEU A 105 7.37 7.33 8.89
C LEU A 105 8.50 8.37 9.07
N GLU A 106 9.60 7.98 9.73
CA GLU A 106 10.79 8.83 9.87
C GLU A 106 11.41 9.17 8.51
N THR A 107 11.59 8.19 7.63
CA THR A 107 12.12 8.42 6.28
C THR A 107 11.20 9.35 5.48
N MET A 108 9.89 9.16 5.53
CA MET A 108 8.91 10.04 4.88
C MET A 108 9.04 11.49 5.36
N ALA A 109 9.28 11.69 6.65
CA ALA A 109 9.48 13.02 7.23
C ALA A 109 10.78 13.66 6.70
N ARG A 110 11.88 12.91 6.70
CA ARG A 110 13.20 13.38 6.25
C ARG A 110 13.21 13.74 4.76
N GLU A 111 12.46 13.01 3.95
CA GLU A 111 12.41 13.18 2.50
C GLU A 111 11.28 14.12 2.05
N GLY A 112 10.51 14.68 2.98
CA GLY A 112 9.50 15.71 2.69
C GLY A 112 8.14 15.18 2.21
N LEU A 113 7.93 13.86 2.16
CA LEU A 113 6.66 13.25 1.73
C LEU A 113 5.51 13.69 2.63
N LEU A 114 5.76 13.85 3.94
CA LEU A 114 4.74 14.31 4.88
C LEU A 114 4.20 15.69 4.53
N THR A 115 5.04 16.60 4.05
CA THR A 115 4.62 17.96 3.70
C THR A 115 3.62 17.92 2.54
N ASP A 116 3.91 17.15 1.50
CA ASP A 116 3.02 16.99 0.35
C ASP A 116 1.67 16.35 0.74
N LEU A 117 1.72 15.29 1.55
CA LEU A 117 0.53 14.59 2.04
C LEU A 117 -0.36 15.50 2.89
N LEU A 118 0.22 16.22 3.85
CA LEU A 118 -0.50 17.16 4.70
C LEU A 118 -1.07 18.33 3.89
N ALA A 119 -0.32 18.87 2.92
CA ALA A 119 -0.78 19.94 2.05
C ALA A 119 -1.97 19.51 1.18
N ALA A 120 -2.03 18.24 0.80
CA ALA A 120 -3.17 17.67 0.09
C ALA A 120 -4.41 17.43 0.96
N GLY A 121 -4.28 17.54 2.29
CA GLY A 121 -5.35 17.28 3.26
C GLY A 121 -5.44 15.82 3.72
N ALA A 122 -4.39 15.03 3.50
CA ALA A 122 -4.32 13.66 4.01
C ALA A 122 -3.95 13.66 5.51
N THR A 123 -4.49 12.69 6.25
CA THR A 123 -4.06 12.39 7.62
C THR A 123 -2.99 11.31 7.59
N VAL A 124 -1.83 11.54 8.21
CA VAL A 124 -0.81 10.50 8.40
C VAL A 124 -0.91 10.00 9.84
N SER A 125 -1.27 8.73 9.99
CA SER A 125 -1.46 8.08 11.29
C SER A 125 -0.17 7.47 11.82
N GLU A 126 -0.23 7.00 13.07
CA GLU A 126 0.83 6.21 13.69
C GLU A 126 1.02 4.87 12.96
N SER A 127 2.24 4.33 13.02
CA SER A 127 2.57 3.04 12.41
C SER A 127 1.95 1.87 13.15
N THR A 128 0.68 1.60 12.87
CA THR A 128 -0.14 0.57 13.49
C THR A 128 -0.99 -0.16 12.42
N CYS A 129 -1.64 -1.26 12.80
CA CYS A 129 -2.63 -1.90 11.94
C CYS A 129 -3.84 -0.98 11.64
N GLY A 130 -4.13 -0.04 12.53
CA GLY A 130 -5.22 0.93 12.36
C GLY A 130 -6.54 0.29 11.94
N SER A 131 -7.17 0.87 10.93
CA SER A 131 -8.48 0.46 10.42
C SER A 131 -8.48 -0.96 9.84
N CYS A 132 -7.33 -1.50 9.44
CA CYS A 132 -7.22 -2.89 8.97
C CYS A 132 -7.64 -3.87 10.08
N ALA A 133 -7.31 -3.57 11.35
CA ALA A 133 -7.74 -4.35 12.51
C ALA A 133 -9.03 -3.81 13.16
N GLY A 134 -9.71 -2.85 12.52
CA GLY A 134 -10.89 -2.18 13.09
C GLY A 134 -10.57 -1.20 14.22
N ILE A 135 -9.35 -0.63 14.27
CA ILE A 135 -8.92 0.29 15.32
C ILE A 135 -8.70 1.68 14.75
N GLY A 136 -9.58 2.62 15.08
CA GLY A 136 -9.50 3.99 14.59
C GLY A 136 -9.80 4.11 13.09
N HIS A 137 -10.33 5.26 12.68
CA HIS A 137 -10.76 5.52 11.29
C HIS A 137 -11.63 4.38 10.70
N VAL A 138 -12.43 3.69 11.52
CA VAL A 138 -13.34 2.63 11.06
C VAL A 138 -14.47 3.28 10.25
N PRO A 139 -14.79 2.79 9.03
CA PRO A 139 -15.92 3.30 8.25
C PRO A 139 -17.22 3.26 9.06
N ALA A 140 -18.09 4.27 8.87
CA ALA A 140 -19.41 4.20 9.49
C ALA A 140 -20.25 3.10 8.82
N ALA A 141 -21.28 2.62 9.52
CA ALA A 141 -22.15 1.59 8.95
C ALA A 141 -22.80 2.07 7.64
N GLY A 142 -22.67 1.28 6.57
CA GLY A 142 -23.26 1.57 5.25
C GLY A 142 -22.44 2.52 4.37
N VAL A 143 -21.29 3.00 4.85
CA VAL A 143 -20.36 3.85 4.10
C VAL A 143 -19.53 2.99 3.13
N LYS A 144 -19.23 3.55 1.96
CA LYS A 144 -18.36 2.91 0.95
C LYS A 144 -16.96 3.51 0.91
#